data_AF-A0A7J6KZ77-F1
#
_entry.id   AF-A0A7J6KZ77-F1
#
_cell.length_a   1.000
_cell.length_b   1.000
_cell.length_c   1.000
_cell.angle_alpha   90.00
_cell.angle_beta   90.00
_cell.angle_gamma   90.00
#
_symmetry.space_group_name_H-M   'P 1'
#
loop_
_entity.id
_entity.type
_entity.pdbx_description
1 polymer ?
#
loop_
_entity_poly.entity_id
_entity_poly.type
_entity_poly.pdbx_seq_one_letter_code
_entity_poly.pdbx_strand_id
1 'polypeptide(L)'
;MVASPGNEGLNVTLDKRYPCALKDELQGMICVGALGQTNMKILDGTNFANYLGIAAPGSRRILGTTKDNRLTKVSGSSAAAALVAGVAALLYSISPDLTAKKVKTLLIGTATMGVKDPTGREILPFGRVDAAKAISTLMAVQSGKASTTISAPGV
;
A
#
# COMPACT_ATOMS: atom_id res chain seq x y z
N MET A 1 -2.46 8.54 -6.63
CA MET A 1 -2.37 9.11 -5.27
C MET A 1 -2.23 7.97 -4.27
N VAL A 2 -1.32 8.09 -3.30
CA VAL A 2 -1.19 7.14 -2.20
C VAL A 2 -1.70 7.83 -0.93
N ALA A 3 -2.61 7.18 -0.20
CA ALA A 3 -3.27 7.77 0.95
C ALA A 3 -3.41 6.78 2.11
N SER A 4 -3.47 7.33 3.32
CA SER A 4 -3.80 6.60 4.54
C SER A 4 -5.32 6.64 4.80
N PRO A 5 -5.95 5.53 5.25
CA PRO A 5 -7.37 5.50 5.59
C PRO A 5 -7.71 6.20 6.92
N GLY A 6 -6.72 6.52 7.76
CA GLY A 6 -6.90 7.05 9.12
C GLY A 6 -6.52 6.02 10.21
N ASN A 7 -6.50 6.48 11.46
CA ASN A 7 -5.97 5.76 12.62
C ASN A 7 -6.97 5.67 13.81
N GLU A 8 -8.27 5.63 13.53
CA GLU A 8 -9.35 5.58 14.53
C GLU A 8 -9.93 4.19 14.78
N GLY A 9 -9.51 3.17 14.02
CA GLY A 9 -9.99 1.78 14.14
C GLY A 9 -11.42 1.57 13.65
N LEU A 10 -11.92 2.48 12.82
CA LEU A 10 -13.33 2.50 12.38
C LEU A 10 -13.55 1.65 11.13
N ASN A 11 -14.70 0.97 11.10
CA ASN A 11 -15.27 0.45 9.85
C ASN A 11 -15.88 1.61 9.07
N VAL A 12 -15.20 2.04 8.03
CA VAL A 12 -15.52 3.24 7.23
C VAL A 12 -16.17 2.88 5.90
N THR A 13 -16.83 1.72 5.85
CA THR A 13 -17.62 1.28 4.69
C THR A 13 -18.83 2.20 4.45
N LEU A 14 -19.46 2.68 5.53
CA LEU A 14 -20.63 3.57 5.48
C LEU A 14 -20.25 5.05 5.71
N ASP A 15 -19.26 5.32 6.56
CA ASP A 15 -18.70 6.66 6.77
C ASP A 15 -17.45 6.86 5.89
N LYS A 16 -17.67 7.29 4.65
CA LYS A 16 -16.62 7.45 3.63
C LYS A 16 -15.50 8.37 4.12
N ARG A 17 -14.28 7.83 4.27
CA ARG A 17 -13.08 8.65 4.54
C ARG A 17 -12.35 9.02 3.28
N TYR A 18 -12.25 10.32 3.06
CA TYR A 18 -11.56 10.90 1.93
C TYR A 18 -10.05 11.09 2.24
N PRO A 19 -9.19 10.97 1.22
CA PRO A 19 -9.53 10.77 -0.18
C PRO A 19 -9.75 9.28 -0.54
N CYS A 20 -9.58 8.36 0.41
CA CYS A 20 -9.62 6.92 0.15
C CYS A 20 -10.93 6.39 -0.43
N ALA A 21 -12.06 7.01 -0.09
CA ALA A 21 -13.35 6.71 -0.66
C ALA A 21 -13.47 6.98 -2.17
N LEU A 22 -12.54 7.75 -2.76
CA LEU A 22 -12.49 8.04 -4.20
C LEU A 22 -11.79 6.93 -5.02
N LYS A 23 -11.61 5.72 -4.47
CA LYS A 23 -10.81 4.66 -5.10
C LYS A 23 -11.30 4.25 -6.50
N ASP A 24 -12.61 4.39 -6.73
CA ASP A 24 -13.27 3.99 -7.97
C ASP A 24 -13.28 5.14 -9.00
N GLU A 25 -13.23 6.38 -8.53
CA GLU A 25 -13.15 7.60 -9.35
C GLU A 25 -11.71 7.90 -9.80
N LEU A 26 -10.73 7.55 -8.97
CA LEU A 26 -9.32 7.83 -9.20
C LEU A 26 -8.56 6.52 -9.48
N GLN A 27 -8.33 6.23 -10.75
CA GLN A 27 -7.68 4.98 -11.21
C GLN A 27 -6.34 4.68 -10.54
N GLY A 28 -5.58 5.71 -10.16
CA GLY A 28 -4.30 5.60 -9.46
C GLY A 28 -4.38 5.72 -7.93
N MET A 29 -5.58 5.68 -7.34
CA MET A 29 -5.75 5.77 -5.88
C MET A 29 -5.38 4.45 -5.20
N ILE A 30 -4.51 4.54 -4.21
CA ILE A 30 -4.02 3.43 -3.39
C ILE A 30 -4.22 3.80 -1.92
N CYS A 31 -5.08 3.06 -1.23
CA CYS A 31 -5.30 3.19 0.20
C CYS A 31 -4.53 2.12 0.95
N VAL A 32 -3.68 2.58 1.88
CA VAL A 32 -2.64 1.77 2.50
C VAL A 32 -2.98 1.50 3.97
N GLY A 33 -3.22 0.23 4.28
CA GLY A 33 -3.36 -0.21 5.67
C GLY A 33 -2.00 -0.27 6.38
N ALA A 34 -1.97 0.03 7.69
CA ALA A 34 -0.77 -0.12 8.50
C ALA A 34 -0.68 -1.51 9.13
N LEU A 35 0.45 -2.16 8.95
CA LEU A 35 0.78 -3.41 9.62
C LEU A 35 1.50 -3.19 10.94
N GLY A 36 1.22 -4.09 11.89
CA GLY A 36 1.99 -4.28 13.11
C GLY A 36 3.38 -4.86 12.83
N GLN A 37 4.14 -5.06 13.91
CA GLN A 37 5.53 -5.49 13.83
C GLN A 37 5.67 -6.98 13.44
N THR A 38 4.66 -7.79 13.72
CA THR A 38 4.69 -9.25 13.51
C THR A 38 3.41 -9.74 12.83
N ASN A 39 3.50 -10.93 12.24
CA ASN A 39 2.36 -11.75 11.79
C ASN A 39 1.47 -11.15 10.70
N MET A 40 1.95 -10.18 9.92
CA MET A 40 1.23 -9.58 8.79
C MET A 40 -0.16 -9.01 9.20
N LYS A 41 -0.32 -8.64 10.47
CA LYS A 41 -1.58 -8.17 11.05
C LYS A 41 -1.74 -6.67 10.86
N ILE A 42 -2.92 -6.21 10.43
CA ILE A 42 -3.28 -4.79 10.44
C ILE A 42 -3.29 -4.27 11.89
N LEU A 43 -2.76 -3.06 12.11
CA LEU A 43 -2.83 -2.38 13.41
C LEU A 43 -4.28 -2.09 13.77
N ASP A 44 -4.67 -2.35 15.03
CA ASP A 44 -6.05 -2.21 15.51
C ASP A 44 -6.65 -0.81 15.28
N GLY A 45 -5.82 0.23 15.31
CA GLY A 45 -6.25 1.60 15.02
C GLY A 45 -6.42 1.91 13.53
N THR A 46 -6.05 1.04 12.59
CA THR A 46 -6.18 1.37 11.16
C THR A 46 -7.66 1.35 10.76
N ASN A 47 -8.17 2.45 10.21
CA ASN A 47 -9.51 2.43 9.62
C ASN A 47 -9.57 1.44 8.46
N PHE A 48 -10.66 0.67 8.38
CA PHE A 48 -10.81 -0.39 7.39
C PHE A 48 -12.14 -0.28 6.65
N ALA A 49 -12.09 -0.61 5.37
CA ALA A 49 -13.22 -0.72 4.47
C ALA A 49 -12.81 -1.55 3.24
N ASN A 50 -13.76 -1.85 2.37
CA ASN A 50 -13.55 -2.53 1.09
C ASN A 50 -12.63 -1.78 0.09
N TYR A 51 -12.13 -0.59 0.43
CA TYR A 51 -11.22 0.18 -0.41
C TYR A 51 -9.74 0.08 -0.03
N LEU A 52 -9.38 -0.65 1.04
CA LEU A 52 -7.98 -0.98 1.28
C LEU A 52 -7.49 -1.91 0.16
N GLY A 53 -6.44 -1.47 -0.54
CA GLY A 53 -5.90 -2.19 -1.70
C GLY A 53 -4.53 -2.80 -1.47
N ILE A 54 -3.84 -2.41 -0.40
CA ILE A 54 -2.50 -2.87 -0.04
C ILE A 54 -2.20 -2.51 1.42
N ALA A 55 -1.25 -3.21 2.04
CA ALA A 55 -0.72 -2.85 3.35
C ALA A 55 0.78 -2.56 3.31
N ALA A 56 1.29 -1.84 4.29
CA ALA A 56 2.72 -1.65 4.50
C ALA A 56 3.05 -1.58 5.98
N PRO A 57 4.32 -1.76 6.37
CA PRO A 57 4.74 -1.56 7.76
C PRO A 57 4.26 -0.20 8.27
N GLY A 58 3.60 -0.17 9.42
CA GLY A 58 3.15 1.06 10.08
C GLY A 58 3.35 1.02 11.61
N SER A 59 4.07 0.02 12.12
CA SER A 59 4.26 -0.21 13.55
C SER A 59 5.02 0.93 14.25
N ARG A 60 4.99 0.94 15.59
CA ARG A 60 5.64 1.96 16.46
C ARG A 60 7.17 2.07 16.36
N ARG A 61 7.82 1.37 15.43
CA ARG A 61 9.28 1.35 15.27
C ARG A 61 9.75 1.84 13.91
N ILE A 62 8.91 2.54 13.15
CA ILE A 62 9.38 3.23 11.95
C ILE A 62 10.13 4.48 12.38
N LEU A 63 11.38 4.60 11.93
CA LEU A 63 12.19 5.79 12.17
C LEU A 63 11.93 6.80 11.05
N GLY A 64 11.54 8.01 11.44
CA GLY A 64 11.45 9.17 10.57
C GLY A 64 12.42 10.26 11.01
N THR A 65 12.53 11.31 10.21
CA THR A 65 13.32 12.50 10.51
C THR A 65 12.43 13.65 10.97
N THR A 66 13.00 14.52 11.80
CA THR A 66 12.39 15.78 12.24
C THR A 66 13.12 16.95 11.59
N LYS A 67 12.51 18.15 11.64
CA LYS A 67 13.12 19.38 11.09
C LYS A 67 14.45 19.73 11.75
N ASP A 68 14.66 19.30 12.99
CA ASP A 68 15.87 19.57 13.77
C ASP A 68 16.97 18.50 13.59
N ASN A 69 16.97 17.79 12.46
CA ASN A 69 17.92 16.70 12.13
C ASN A 69 17.97 15.56 13.17
N ARG A 70 16.87 15.31 13.89
CA ARG A 70 16.75 14.20 14.83
C ARG A 70 15.91 13.06 14.26
N LEU A 71 16.21 11.85 14.71
CA LEU A 71 15.35 10.69 14.47
C LEU A 71 14.18 10.68 15.46
N THR A 72 13.00 10.31 14.96
CA THR A 72 11.81 10.09 15.78
C THR A 72 11.12 8.79 15.38
N LYS A 73 10.37 8.21 16.32
CA LYS A 73 9.53 7.05 16.03
C LYS A 73 8.17 7.52 15.55
N VAL A 74 7.78 7.13 14.35
CA VAL A 74 6.46 7.35 13.77
C VAL A 74 5.69 6.04 13.68
N SER A 75 4.37 6.12 13.63
CA SER A 75 3.50 4.95 13.53
C SER A 75 2.16 5.31 12.91
N GLY A 76 1.43 4.28 12.48
CA GLY A 76 0.12 4.41 11.87
C GLY A 76 0.16 4.37 10.34
N SER A 77 -1.03 4.48 9.76
CA SER A 77 -1.23 4.38 8.31
C SER A 77 -0.57 5.50 7.51
N SER A 78 -0.27 6.64 8.11
CA SER A 78 0.52 7.71 7.47
C SER A 78 1.93 7.26 7.13
N ALA A 79 2.61 6.54 8.04
CA ALA A 79 3.93 5.99 7.78
C ALA A 79 3.88 4.87 6.73
N ALA A 80 2.85 4.03 6.80
CA ALA A 80 2.63 2.97 5.80
C ALA A 80 2.41 3.56 4.39
N ALA A 81 1.58 4.61 4.27
CA ALA A 81 1.34 5.31 3.02
C ALA A 81 2.63 5.94 2.46
N ALA A 82 3.46 6.55 3.31
CA ALA A 82 4.75 7.11 2.90
C ALA A 82 5.69 6.03 2.33
N LEU A 83 5.74 4.84 2.94
CA LEU A 83 6.54 3.72 2.41
C LEU A 83 6.05 3.28 1.03
N VAL A 84 4.74 3.09 0.83
CA VAL A 84 4.19 2.72 -0.49
C VAL A 84 4.45 3.81 -1.53
N ALA A 85 4.34 5.09 -1.14
CA ALA A 85 4.69 6.20 -2.02
C ALA A 85 6.17 6.18 -2.43
N GLY A 86 7.08 5.83 -1.52
CA GLY A 86 8.50 5.61 -1.83
C GLY A 86 8.72 4.49 -2.85
N VAL A 87 8.04 3.36 -2.70
CA VAL A 87 8.11 2.26 -3.70
C VAL A 87 7.54 2.70 -5.05
N ALA A 88 6.42 3.42 -5.05
CA ALA A 88 5.86 4.00 -6.28
C ALA A 88 6.87 4.93 -6.98
N ALA A 89 7.56 5.79 -6.22
CA ALA A 89 8.58 6.68 -6.74
C ALA A 89 9.77 5.91 -7.35
N LEU A 90 10.19 4.80 -6.74
CA LEU A 90 11.22 3.92 -7.33
C LEU A 90 10.78 3.35 -8.68
N LEU A 91 9.52 2.91 -8.81
CA LEU A 91 8.99 2.44 -10.10
C LEU A 91 9.01 3.56 -11.16
N TYR A 92 8.62 4.78 -10.78
CA TYR A 92 8.71 5.94 -11.67
C TYR A 92 10.14 6.30 -12.06
N SER A 93 11.12 6.13 -11.17
CA SER A 93 12.53 6.39 -11.50
C SER A 93 13.08 5.41 -12.54
N ILE A 94 12.52 4.20 -12.62
CA ILE A 94 12.90 3.17 -13.59
C ILE A 94 12.15 3.36 -14.92
N SER A 95 10.88 3.79 -14.85
CA SER A 95 10.02 3.97 -16.02
C SER A 95 9.13 5.20 -15.83
N PRO A 96 9.61 6.40 -16.19
CA PRO A 96 8.89 7.66 -15.95
C PRO A 96 7.55 7.77 -16.71
N ASP A 97 7.38 6.96 -17.76
CA ASP A 97 6.20 6.88 -18.63
C ASP A 97 5.05 6.02 -18.06
N LEU A 98 5.25 5.37 -16.90
CA LEU A 98 4.20 4.58 -16.27
C LEU A 98 2.98 5.42 -15.93
N THR A 99 1.80 4.96 -16.33
CA THR A 99 0.55 5.57 -15.86
C THR A 99 0.31 5.23 -14.38
N ALA A 100 -0.36 6.11 -13.65
CA ALA A 100 -0.68 5.86 -12.23
C ALA A 100 -1.48 4.55 -12.03
N LYS A 101 -2.31 4.18 -13.01
CA LYS A 101 -3.03 2.89 -13.03
C LYS A 101 -2.05 1.71 -13.10
N LYS A 102 -1.05 1.75 -13.99
CA LYS A 102 -0.02 0.70 -14.11
C LYS A 102 0.80 0.55 -12.82
N VAL A 103 1.17 1.67 -12.20
CA VAL A 103 1.88 1.65 -10.90
C VAL A 103 1.03 0.98 -9.81
N LYS A 104 -0.25 1.36 -9.71
CA LYS A 104 -1.19 0.69 -8.80
C LYS A 104 -1.26 -0.81 -9.06
N THR A 105 -1.42 -1.23 -10.32
CA THR A 105 -1.52 -2.66 -10.65
C THR A 105 -0.23 -3.42 -10.35
N LEU A 106 0.95 -2.85 -10.60
CA LEU A 106 2.23 -3.45 -10.23
C LEU A 106 2.33 -3.63 -8.71
N LEU A 107 2.06 -2.58 -7.94
CA LEU A 107 2.15 -2.63 -6.47
C LEU A 107 1.19 -3.66 -5.86
N ILE A 108 -0.07 -3.69 -6.32
CA ILE A 108 -1.07 -4.64 -5.82
C ILE A 108 -0.74 -6.06 -6.29
N GLY A 109 -0.42 -6.25 -7.57
CA GLY A 109 -0.17 -7.57 -8.17
C GLY A 109 1.12 -8.25 -7.70
N THR A 110 2.07 -7.46 -7.18
CA THR A 110 3.33 -8.00 -6.63
C THR A 110 3.34 -8.08 -5.10
N ALA A 111 2.29 -7.63 -4.43
CA ALA A 111 2.22 -7.64 -2.97
C ALA A 111 2.36 -9.07 -2.39
N THR A 112 3.02 -9.18 -1.23
CA THR A 112 3.09 -10.43 -0.47
C THR A 112 1.75 -10.70 0.22
N MET A 113 1.05 -11.77 -0.17
CA MET A 113 -0.24 -12.16 0.42
C MET A 113 -0.11 -12.66 1.86
N GLY A 114 -1.26 -12.82 2.53
CA GLY A 114 -1.34 -13.27 3.92
C GLY A 114 -1.48 -12.14 4.94
N VAL A 115 -1.88 -10.94 4.50
CA VAL A 115 -2.27 -9.86 5.42
C VAL A 115 -3.49 -10.31 6.21
N LYS A 116 -3.45 -10.10 7.52
CA LYS A 116 -4.53 -10.45 8.43
C LYS A 116 -5.26 -9.21 8.92
N ASP A 117 -6.54 -9.38 9.19
CA ASP A 117 -7.39 -8.37 9.82
C ASP A 117 -6.89 -8.00 11.25
N PRO A 118 -7.44 -6.94 11.87
CA PRO A 118 -7.12 -6.58 13.25
C PRO A 118 -7.43 -7.64 14.32
N THR A 119 -8.23 -8.67 14.04
CA THR A 119 -8.39 -9.79 14.99
C THR A 119 -7.33 -10.88 14.78
N GLY A 120 -6.65 -10.88 13.63
CA GLY A 120 -5.70 -11.90 13.22
C GLY A 120 -6.36 -13.22 12.77
N ARG A 121 -7.70 -13.24 12.65
CA ARG A 121 -8.50 -14.43 12.36
C ARG A 121 -8.77 -14.59 10.86
N GLU A 122 -8.84 -13.47 10.13
CA GLU A 122 -9.18 -13.47 8.71
C GLU A 122 -8.00 -12.99 7.86
N ILE A 123 -7.81 -13.64 6.70
CA ILE A 123 -6.86 -13.20 5.69
C ILE A 123 -7.59 -12.23 4.75
N LEU A 124 -7.05 -11.02 4.61
CA LEU A 124 -7.59 -9.99 3.74
C LEU A 124 -7.23 -10.25 2.27
N PRO A 125 -8.06 -9.77 1.31
CA PRO A 125 -7.88 -10.05 -0.12
C PRO A 125 -6.72 -9.26 -0.77
N PHE A 126 -5.92 -8.54 0.02
CA PHE A 126 -4.78 -7.76 -0.45
C PHE A 126 -3.50 -8.12 0.32
N GLY A 127 -2.36 -7.80 -0.28
CA GLY A 127 -1.04 -8.11 0.28
C GLY A 127 -0.33 -6.93 0.93
N ARG A 128 0.83 -7.22 1.51
CA ARG A 128 1.81 -6.23 1.94
C ARG A 128 2.67 -5.82 0.75
N VAL A 129 3.01 -4.54 0.63
CA VAL A 129 3.95 -4.04 -0.37
C VAL A 129 5.26 -4.83 -0.37
N ASP A 130 5.71 -5.21 -1.57
CA ASP A 130 6.96 -5.92 -1.83
C ASP A 130 7.75 -5.12 -2.88
N ALA A 131 8.67 -4.29 -2.41
CA ALA A 131 9.44 -3.41 -3.28
C ALA A 131 10.32 -4.19 -4.26
N ALA A 132 10.97 -5.26 -3.79
CA ALA A 132 11.87 -6.06 -4.61
C ALA A 132 11.11 -6.74 -5.74
N LYS A 133 9.97 -7.38 -5.42
CA LYS A 133 9.14 -8.05 -6.43
C LYS A 133 8.53 -7.06 -7.42
N ALA A 134 8.06 -5.90 -6.96
CA ALA A 134 7.54 -4.84 -7.83
C ALA A 134 8.60 -4.35 -8.85
N ILE A 135 9.82 -4.07 -8.38
CA ILE A 135 10.93 -3.62 -9.21
C ILE A 135 11.36 -4.71 -10.19
N SER A 136 11.56 -5.95 -9.72
CA SER A 136 11.99 -7.05 -10.59
C SER A 136 10.98 -7.37 -11.68
N THR A 137 9.67 -7.28 -11.37
CA THR A 137 8.61 -7.47 -12.37
C THR A 137 8.62 -6.36 -13.42
N LEU A 138 8.77 -5.09 -13.01
CA LEU A 138 8.87 -3.97 -13.96
C LEU A 138 10.06 -4.14 -14.91
N MET A 139 11.24 -4.48 -14.38
CA MET A 139 12.45 -4.69 -15.18
C MET A 139 12.31 -5.86 -16.17
N ALA A 140 11.64 -6.95 -15.75
CA ALA A 140 11.37 -8.09 -16.63
C ALA A 140 10.44 -7.73 -17.79
N VAL A 141 9.42 -6.90 -17.55
CA VAL A 141 8.51 -6.38 -18.59
C VAL A 141 9.27 -5.49 -19.57
N GLN A 142 10.12 -4.58 -19.09
CA GLN A 142 10.93 -3.71 -19.96
C GLN A 142 11.95 -4.49 -20.81
N SER A 143 12.49 -5.58 -20.28
CA SER A 143 13.48 -6.41 -20.98
C SER A 143 12.86 -7.36 -22.03
N GLY A 144 11.54 -7.27 -22.27
CA GLY A 144 10.81 -8.17 -23.18
C GLY A 144 10.74 -9.62 -22.70
N LYS A 145 11.15 -9.90 -21.45
CA LYS A 145 11.18 -11.26 -20.87
C LYS A 145 9.82 -11.69 -20.30
N ALA A 146 8.89 -10.76 -20.09
CA ALA A 146 7.53 -11.06 -19.68
C ALA A 146 6.54 -10.69 -20.78
N SER A 147 6.10 -11.68 -21.56
CA SER A 147 4.88 -11.58 -22.35
C SER A 147 3.69 -11.82 -21.43
N THR A 148 3.26 -10.82 -20.66
CA THR A 148 2.03 -10.97 -19.86
C THR A 148 1.36 -9.62 -19.65
N THR A 149 0.15 -9.53 -20.20
CA THR A 149 -0.84 -8.50 -19.93
C THR A 149 -0.95 -8.27 -18.42
N ILE A 150 -0.66 -7.05 -17.96
CA ILE A 150 -0.92 -6.64 -16.59
C ILE A 150 -2.45 -6.53 -16.45
N SER A 151 -3.13 -7.67 -16.24
CA SER A 151 -4.57 -7.70 -16.04
C SER A 151 -4.89 -7.33 -14.59
N ALA A 152 -5.88 -6.47 -14.41
CA ALA A 152 -6.42 -6.14 -13.10
C ALA A 152 -7.16 -7.37 -12.52
N PRO A 153 -7.17 -7.58 -11.19
CA PRO A 153 -8.10 -8.54 -10.61
C PRO A 153 -9.53 -8.07 -10.91
N GLY A 154 -10.38 -9.03 -11.30
CA GLY A 154 -11.76 -8.82 -11.75
C GLY A 154 -12.64 -8.13 -10.71
N VAL A 155 -13.67 -7.47 -11.25
CA VAL A 155 -14.72 -6.68 -10.60
C VAL A 155 -15.37 -7.43 -9.43
#